data_AF-A0A8D0L8F1-F1
#
_entry.id   AF-A0A8D0L8F1-F1
#
_cell.length_a   1.000
_cell.length_b   1.000
_cell.length_c   1.000
_cell.angle_alpha   90.00
_cell.angle_beta   90.00
_cell.angle_gamma   90.00
#
_symmetry.space_group_name_H-M   'P 1'
#
loop_
_entity.id
_entity.type
_entity.pdbx_description
1 polymer ?
#
loop_
_entity_poly.entity_id
_entity_poly.type
_entity_poly.pdbx_seq_one_letter_code
_entity_poly.pdbx_strand_id
1 'polypeptide(L)'
;MLSVGLWGGRAAASQCLCASSWGSPSLSAAERGLRPGKFFQARCLSGCGPGKGKRWIKPAGRDTGIQIYNSLSRSKEPFILGNADVVTWYSCGPTVYDHAHLGHACSYVRFDIIRRIMTKIFGCEVVMVMGITDVDDKIIKRASEVNVY
;
A
#
# COMPACT_ATOMS: atom_id res chain seq x y z
N MET A 1 8.39 -8.04 -11.42
CA MET A 1 8.87 -8.21 -10.03
C MET A 1 7.65 -8.11 -9.13
N LEU A 2 7.12 -9.23 -8.66
CA LEU A 2 5.85 -9.30 -7.93
C LEU A 2 6.10 -8.94 -6.46
N SER A 3 5.53 -7.82 -6.00
CA SER A 3 5.51 -7.48 -4.58
C SER A 3 4.22 -8.03 -3.99
N VAL A 4 4.33 -9.06 -3.15
CA VAL A 4 3.19 -9.75 -2.53
C VAL A 4 2.80 -9.00 -1.27
N GLY A 5 1.75 -8.17 -1.36
CA GLY A 5 1.04 -7.64 -0.21
C GLY A 5 -0.06 -8.61 0.21
N LEU A 6 0.18 -9.41 1.26
CA LEU A 6 -0.86 -10.18 1.93
C LEU A 6 -1.80 -9.19 2.64
N TRP A 7 -2.98 -8.97 2.07
CA TRP A 7 -4.02 -8.14 2.70
C TRP A 7 -4.78 -8.98 3.73
N GLY A 8 -4.18 -9.17 4.90
CA GLY A 8 -4.91 -9.61 6.09
C GLY A 8 -5.90 -8.53 6.50
N GLY A 9 -7.18 -8.85 6.51
CA GLY A 9 -8.25 -7.96 6.95
C GLY A 9 -8.06 -7.50 8.39
N ARG A 10 -7.54 -6.28 8.54
CA ARG A 10 -7.93 -5.26 9.50
C ARG A 10 -7.66 -3.93 8.83
N ALA A 11 -8.68 -3.09 8.73
CA ALA A 11 -8.57 -1.74 8.20
C ALA A 11 -7.38 -1.01 8.83
N ALA A 12 -6.36 -0.71 8.02
CA ALA A 12 -5.31 0.23 8.40
C ALA A 12 -5.71 1.60 7.83
N ALA A 13 -6.80 2.15 8.34
CA ALA A 13 -6.84 3.59 8.51
C ALA A 13 -5.78 3.90 9.57
N SER A 14 -4.56 4.26 9.15
CA SER A 14 -3.69 5.04 10.03
C SER A 14 -4.29 6.44 10.14
N GLN A 15 -5.44 6.54 10.80
CA GLN A 15 -5.74 7.76 11.51
C GLN A 15 -4.67 7.84 12.60
N CYS A 16 -3.78 8.82 12.43
CA CYS A 16 -3.19 9.48 13.57
C CYS A 16 -4.32 9.72 14.57
N LEU A 17 -4.36 8.95 15.64
CA LEU A 17 -4.96 9.38 16.89
C LEU A 17 -4.09 10.55 17.37
N CYS A 18 -4.24 11.71 16.75
CA CYS A 18 -4.10 12.96 17.49
C CYS A 18 -5.22 12.89 18.51
N ALA A 19 -4.89 12.40 19.70
CA ALA A 19 -5.70 12.66 20.88
C ALA A 19 -5.84 14.19 20.98
N SER A 20 -6.96 14.68 20.50
CA SER A 20 -7.46 16.01 20.81
C SER A 20 -7.95 15.93 22.25
N SER A 21 -7.01 16.05 23.20
CA SER A 21 -7.39 16.46 24.55
C SER A 21 -7.82 17.92 24.45
N TRP A 22 -9.12 18.12 24.46
CA TRP A 22 -9.77 19.41 24.64
C TRP A 22 -9.22 20.04 25.92
N GLY A 23 -8.48 21.14 25.75
CA GLY A 23 -8.06 22.03 26.81
C GLY A 23 -8.09 23.44 26.25
N SER A 24 -9.13 24.19 26.60
CA SER A 24 -9.35 25.57 26.17
C SER A 24 -8.14 26.44 26.52
N PRO A 25 -7.57 27.23 25.59
CA PRO A 25 -6.57 28.22 25.97
C PRO A 25 -7.30 29.45 26.51
N SER A 26 -7.25 29.64 27.82
CA SER A 26 -7.50 30.92 28.46
C SER A 26 -6.50 31.95 27.94
N LEU A 27 -7.01 33.06 27.45
CA LEU A 27 -6.27 34.27 27.10
C LEU A 27 -5.42 34.76 28.28
N SER A 28 -4.15 35.06 28.01
CA SER A 28 -3.40 36.10 28.72
C SER A 28 -2.34 36.69 27.79
N ALA A 29 -2.47 38.00 27.59
CA ALA A 29 -1.57 38.86 26.85
C ALA A 29 -0.19 39.01 27.53
N ALA A 30 0.85 39.14 26.71
CA ALA A 30 2.06 39.94 26.96
C ALA A 30 2.97 39.79 25.72
N GLU A 31 2.81 40.66 24.73
CA GLU A 31 3.60 41.88 24.54
C GLU A 31 5.04 41.69 24.06
N ARG A 32 5.31 42.37 22.93
CA ARG A 32 6.55 43.05 22.53
C ARG A 32 7.66 42.22 21.85
N GLY A 33 7.58 42.24 20.51
CA GLY A 33 8.61 42.82 19.64
C GLY A 33 9.88 42.01 19.36
N LEU A 34 10.20 41.80 18.07
CA LEU A 34 11.51 42.05 17.43
C LEU A 34 11.58 41.50 15.99
N ARG A 35 11.63 42.45 15.04
CA ARG A 35 12.28 42.49 13.71
C ARG A 35 12.07 41.39 12.64
N PRO A 36 11.85 41.77 11.36
CA PRO A 36 11.82 40.86 10.24
C PRO A 36 13.24 40.43 9.86
N GLY A 37 13.42 39.16 9.51
CA GLY A 37 14.68 38.69 8.91
C GLY A 37 15.63 37.99 9.87
N LYS A 38 15.18 36.92 10.53
CA LYS A 38 16.03 35.76 10.85
C LYS A 38 15.23 34.50 10.58
N PHE A 39 15.63 33.77 9.53
CA PHE A 39 15.27 32.38 9.33
C PHE A 39 15.72 31.63 10.58
N PHE A 40 14.84 31.49 11.56
CA PHE A 40 15.05 30.60 12.68
C PHE A 40 14.97 29.21 12.08
N GLN A 41 16.13 28.64 11.74
CA GLN A 41 16.24 27.24 11.47
C GLN A 41 15.90 26.55 12.79
N ALA A 42 14.62 26.23 12.96
CA ALA A 42 14.15 25.32 13.97
C ALA A 42 14.88 24.00 13.69
N ARG A 43 16.02 23.84 14.35
CA ARG A 43 16.76 22.60 14.41
C ARG A 43 15.80 21.60 15.04
N CYS A 44 15.18 20.76 14.22
CA CYS A 44 14.44 19.60 14.71
C CYS A 44 15.41 18.81 15.61
N LEU A 45 15.19 18.89 16.92
CA LEU A 45 15.95 18.13 17.92
C LEU A 45 15.58 16.64 17.92
N SER A 46 14.67 16.23 17.04
CA SER A 46 14.45 14.84 16.66
C SER A 46 15.05 14.60 15.29
N GLY A 47 16.17 13.89 15.24
CA GLY A 47 16.81 13.47 14.00
C GLY A 47 15.82 12.77 13.08
N CYS A 48 15.42 13.45 12.02
CA CYS A 48 14.81 12.83 10.85
C CYS A 48 15.91 12.09 10.09
N GLY A 49 16.30 10.93 10.62
CA GLY A 49 17.08 9.95 9.87
C GLY A 49 16.23 9.32 8.77
N PRO A 50 16.85 8.73 7.73
CA PRO A 50 16.13 8.06 6.67
C PRO A 50 15.25 6.97 7.28
N GLY A 51 13.95 7.03 6.98
CA GLY A 51 12.93 6.21 7.63
C GLY A 51 13.31 4.73 7.64
N LYS A 52 13.33 4.12 8.83
CA LYS A 52 13.59 2.69 8.98
C LYS A 52 12.56 1.92 8.14
N GLY A 53 13.02 1.26 7.07
CA GLY A 53 12.18 0.39 6.27
C GLY A 53 11.51 -0.67 7.14
N LYS A 54 10.24 -0.98 6.87
CA LYS A 54 9.50 -1.99 7.63
C LYS A 54 10.22 -3.34 7.55
N ARG A 55 10.53 -3.95 8.70
CA ARG A 55 11.13 -5.29 8.79
C ARG A 55 10.05 -6.34 8.56
N TRP A 56 10.32 -7.33 7.71
CA TRP A 56 9.42 -8.48 7.54
C TRP A 56 9.36 -9.30 8.84
N ILE A 57 8.13 -9.67 9.24
CA ILE A 57 7.87 -10.51 10.40
C ILE A 57 7.14 -11.74 9.88
N LYS A 58 7.66 -12.92 10.21
CA LYS A 58 7.05 -14.19 9.82
C LYS A 58 5.63 -14.28 10.44
N PRO A 59 4.57 -14.42 9.63
CA PRO A 59 3.22 -14.56 10.16
C PRO A 59 3.04 -15.94 10.81
N ALA A 60 2.15 -16.02 11.80
CA ALA A 60 1.70 -17.30 12.36
C ALA A 60 0.62 -17.91 11.46
N GLY A 61 0.65 -19.22 11.26
CA GLY A 61 -0.33 -19.91 10.41
C GLY A 61 0.14 -21.24 9.84
N ARG A 62 -0.59 -21.74 8.85
CA ARG A 62 -0.28 -23.00 8.14
C ARG A 62 0.80 -22.76 7.08
N ASP A 63 1.89 -23.50 7.16
CA ASP A 63 2.93 -23.52 6.12
C ASP A 63 2.47 -24.38 4.94
N THR A 64 2.49 -23.82 3.72
CA THR A 64 2.11 -24.56 2.50
C THR A 64 3.29 -25.28 1.85
N GLY A 65 4.52 -25.11 2.36
CA GLY A 65 5.75 -25.68 1.77
C GLY A 65 6.23 -24.96 0.49
N ILE A 66 5.54 -23.88 0.09
CA ILE A 66 5.90 -23.06 -1.08
C ILE A 66 6.80 -21.92 -0.60
N GLN A 67 7.81 -21.56 -1.41
CA GLN A 67 8.61 -20.37 -1.19
C GLN A 67 8.24 -19.28 -2.19
N ILE A 68 8.02 -18.06 -1.69
CA ILE A 68 7.69 -16.87 -2.50
C ILE A 68 8.81 -15.85 -2.36
N TYR A 69 9.16 -15.22 -3.48
CA TYR A 69 10.10 -14.11 -3.46
C TYR A 69 9.45 -12.85 -2.91
N ASN A 70 9.96 -12.36 -1.78
CA ASN A 70 9.48 -11.15 -1.14
C ASN A 70 10.35 -9.96 -1.54
N SER A 71 9.77 -8.96 -2.19
CA SER A 71 10.50 -7.76 -2.62
C SER A 71 10.96 -6.87 -1.45
N LEU A 72 10.32 -6.96 -0.28
CA LEU A 72 10.69 -6.20 0.91
C LEU A 72 11.98 -6.71 1.54
N SER A 73 12.13 -8.03 1.67
CA SER A 73 13.35 -8.68 2.22
C SER A 73 14.36 -9.06 1.14
N ARG A 74 13.96 -9.03 -0.14
CA ARG A 74 14.73 -9.49 -1.32
C ARG A 74 15.19 -10.94 -1.23
N SER A 75 14.49 -11.76 -0.46
CA SER A 75 14.75 -13.18 -0.20
C SER A 75 13.53 -14.03 -0.55
N LYS A 76 13.75 -15.35 -0.67
CA LYS A 76 12.66 -16.33 -0.74
C LYS A 76 12.20 -16.64 0.68
N GLU A 77 10.92 -16.44 0.94
CA GLU A 77 10.29 -16.66 2.24
C GLU A 77 9.21 -17.73 2.16
N PRO A 78 8.93 -18.48 3.23
CA PRO A 78 7.85 -19.46 3.26
C PRO A 78 6.49 -18.78 3.12
N PHE A 79 5.61 -19.37 2.32
CA PHE A 79 4.22 -18.92 2.19
C PHE A 79 3.37 -19.54 3.30
N ILE A 80 2.86 -18.68 4.18
CA ILE A 80 2.13 -19.08 5.39
C ILE A 80 0.75 -18.45 5.36
N LEU A 81 -0.28 -19.28 5.51
CA LEU A 81 -1.67 -18.86 5.54
C LEU A 81 -2.08 -18.45 6.94
N GLY A 82 -2.46 -17.17 7.12
CA GLY A 82 -2.84 -16.63 8.42
C GLY A 82 -4.21 -17.10 8.94
N ASN A 83 -5.16 -17.37 8.04
CA ASN A 83 -6.53 -17.80 8.36
C ASN A 83 -6.84 -19.14 7.68
N ALA A 84 -7.65 -19.97 8.35
CA ALA A 84 -8.09 -21.32 7.97
C ALA A 84 -8.30 -21.55 6.45
N ASP A 85 -7.20 -21.83 5.76
CA ASP A 85 -7.10 -22.14 4.32
C ASP A 85 -7.59 -21.05 3.33
N VAL A 86 -7.71 -19.80 3.78
CA VAL A 86 -8.08 -18.66 2.92
C VAL A 86 -6.84 -17.82 2.56
N VAL A 87 -6.63 -17.63 1.26
CA VAL A 87 -5.58 -16.79 0.67
C VAL A 87 -6.20 -15.47 0.21
N THR A 88 -5.74 -14.37 0.78
CA THR A 88 -6.09 -13.02 0.32
C THR A 88 -4.98 -12.46 -0.56
N TRP A 89 -5.31 -12.06 -1.78
CA TRP A 89 -4.36 -11.52 -2.75
C TRP A 89 -4.82 -10.18 -3.30
N TYR A 90 -3.96 -9.16 -3.24
CA TYR A 90 -4.21 -7.87 -3.88
C TYR A 90 -3.32 -7.68 -5.11
N SER A 91 -3.89 -7.13 -6.17
CA SER A 91 -3.18 -6.75 -7.38
C SER A 91 -3.54 -5.33 -7.82
N CYS A 92 -2.56 -4.59 -8.35
CA CYS A 92 -2.83 -3.34 -9.05
C CYS A 92 -3.39 -3.64 -10.44
N GLY A 93 -4.55 -3.05 -10.75
CA GLY A 93 -5.17 -3.09 -12.07
C GLY A 93 -4.67 -1.96 -12.97
N PRO A 94 -5.33 -1.77 -14.12
CA PRO A 94 -4.90 -0.81 -15.12
C PRO A 94 -5.40 0.60 -14.77
N THR A 95 -4.68 1.60 -15.29
CA THR A 95 -5.22 2.96 -15.45
C THR A 95 -6.02 3.01 -16.75
N VAL A 96 -7.33 3.27 -16.69
CA VAL A 96 -8.24 3.16 -17.83
C VAL A 96 -8.24 4.40 -18.74
N TYR A 97 -7.09 4.72 -19.34
CA TYR A 97 -6.97 5.81 -20.32
C TYR A 97 -6.93 5.33 -21.78
N ASP A 98 -6.58 4.07 -22.03
CA ASP A 98 -6.44 3.51 -23.38
C ASP A 98 -6.71 1.99 -23.38
N HIS A 99 -6.76 1.39 -24.56
CA HIS A 99 -6.97 -0.04 -24.75
C HIS A 99 -5.87 -0.88 -24.08
N ALA A 100 -6.28 -2.05 -23.57
CA ALA A 100 -5.35 -2.96 -22.94
C ALA A 100 -4.38 -3.55 -23.98
N HIS A 101 -3.08 -3.49 -23.68
CA HIS A 101 -2.03 -4.10 -24.48
C HIS A 101 -1.54 -5.42 -23.84
N LEU A 102 -0.69 -6.16 -24.55
CA LEU A 102 -0.21 -7.49 -24.14
C LEU A 102 0.48 -7.50 -22.76
N GLY A 103 1.05 -6.38 -22.34
CA GLY A 103 1.64 -6.19 -21.01
C GLY A 103 0.63 -6.36 -19.88
N HIS A 104 -0.57 -5.79 -20.03
CA HIS A 104 -1.67 -5.98 -19.08
C HIS A 104 -2.12 -7.45 -19.05
N ALA A 105 -2.35 -8.03 -20.24
CA ALA A 105 -2.79 -9.42 -20.37
C ALA A 105 -1.81 -10.39 -19.69
N CYS A 106 -0.50 -10.19 -19.88
CA CYS A 106 0.52 -11.03 -19.29
C CYS A 106 0.49 -11.02 -17.75
N SER A 107 0.23 -9.87 -17.14
CA SER A 107 0.09 -9.76 -15.68
C SER A 107 -1.15 -10.50 -15.19
N TYR A 108 -2.30 -10.31 -15.85
CA TYR A 108 -3.55 -10.97 -15.44
C TYR A 108 -3.49 -12.49 -15.59
N VAL A 109 -2.89 -12.99 -16.67
CA VAL A 109 -2.71 -14.44 -16.90
C VAL A 109 -1.83 -15.05 -15.80
N ARG A 110 -0.73 -14.38 -15.39
CA ARG A 110 0.10 -14.86 -14.28
C ARG A 110 -0.68 -14.98 -12.98
N PHE A 111 -1.50 -13.98 -12.64
CA PHE A 111 -2.32 -14.03 -11.43
C PHE A 111 -3.40 -15.11 -11.51
N ASP A 112 -4.01 -15.33 -12.68
CA ASP A 112 -4.98 -16.41 -12.86
C ASP A 112 -4.33 -17.79 -12.71
N ILE A 113 -3.11 -17.99 -13.24
CA ILE A 113 -2.35 -19.22 -13.04
C ILE A 113 -2.09 -19.46 -11.54
N ILE A 114 -1.64 -18.44 -10.81
CA ILE A 114 -1.39 -18.54 -9.36
C ILE A 114 -2.69 -18.93 -8.64
N ARG A 115 -3.81 -18.25 -8.95
CA ARG A 115 -5.12 -18.55 -8.37
C ARG A 115 -5.53 -20.00 -8.61
N ARG A 116 -5.37 -20.50 -9.85
CA ARG A 116 -5.69 -21.88 -10.22
C ARG A 116 -4.82 -22.89 -9.48
N ILE A 117 -3.51 -22.63 -9.36
CA ILE A 117 -2.58 -23.48 -8.60
C ILE A 117 -3.02 -23.56 -7.14
N MET A 118 -3.26 -22.41 -6.51
CA MET A 118 -3.68 -22.34 -5.11
C MET A 118 -5.01 -23.05 -4.85
N THR A 119 -5.99 -22.89 -5.74
CA THR A 119 -7.31 -23.50 -5.58
C THR A 119 -7.29 -25.00 -5.88
N LYS A 120 -6.66 -25.43 -6.99
CA LYS A 120 -6.75 -26.82 -7.47
C LYS A 120 -5.73 -27.76 -6.83
N ILE A 121 -4.54 -27.28 -6.50
CA ILE A 121 -3.46 -28.13 -5.97
C ILE A 121 -3.44 -28.07 -4.44
N PHE A 122 -3.56 -26.87 -3.87
CA PHE A 122 -3.47 -26.67 -2.42
C PHE A 122 -4.83 -26.64 -1.72
N GLY A 123 -5.93 -26.64 -2.48
CA GLY A 123 -7.28 -26.65 -1.92
C GLY A 123 -7.63 -25.40 -1.11
N CYS A 124 -6.92 -24.29 -1.34
CA CYS A 124 -7.16 -23.04 -0.61
C CYS A 124 -8.27 -22.23 -1.27
N GLU A 125 -9.08 -21.56 -0.47
CA GLU A 125 -10.01 -20.54 -0.97
C GLU A 125 -9.21 -19.27 -1.28
N VAL A 126 -9.33 -18.72 -2.49
CA VAL A 126 -8.56 -17.54 -2.90
C VAL A 126 -9.49 -16.35 -3.10
N VAL A 127 -9.34 -15.34 -2.25
CA VAL A 127 -9.97 -14.02 -2.40
C VAL A 127 -8.97 -13.10 -3.09
N MET A 128 -9.20 -12.83 -4.38
CA MET A 128 -8.36 -11.93 -5.17
C MET A 128 -9.08 -10.60 -5.42
N VAL A 129 -8.44 -9.50 -5.05
CA VAL A 129 -8.94 -8.13 -5.26
C VAL A 129 -8.00 -7.40 -6.21
N MET A 130 -8.59 -6.67 -7.15
CA MET A 130 -7.84 -5.81 -8.08
C MET A 130 -8.38 -4.39 -8.01
N GLY A 131 -7.50 -3.42 -7.77
CA GLY A 131 -7.86 -2.00 -7.83
C GLY A 131 -7.84 -1.50 -9.28
N ILE A 132 -8.84 -0.76 -9.71
CA ILE A 132 -8.85 -0.08 -11.02
C ILE A 132 -8.65 1.41 -10.78
N THR A 133 -7.75 2.03 -11.53
CA THR A 133 -7.52 3.48 -11.44
C THR A 133 -8.35 4.18 -12.50
N ASP A 134 -9.47 4.75 -12.08
CA ASP A 134 -10.42 5.52 -12.89
C ASP A 134 -10.18 7.04 -12.84
N VAL A 135 -9.34 7.51 -11.90
CA VAL A 135 -8.90 8.90 -11.79
C VAL A 135 -7.37 8.96 -11.77
N ASP A 136 -6.78 9.56 -12.81
CA ASP A 136 -5.33 9.74 -12.98
C ASP A 136 -5.08 10.90 -13.96
N ASP A 137 -3.93 11.58 -13.84
CA ASP A 137 -3.54 12.66 -14.75
C ASP A 137 -3.54 12.22 -16.22
N LYS A 138 -3.21 10.94 -16.48
CA LYS A 138 -3.24 10.36 -17.83
C LYS A 138 -4.65 10.28 -18.42
N ILE A 139 -5.65 10.04 -17.57
CA ILE A 139 -7.05 9.98 -17.99
C ILE A 139 -7.53 11.38 -18.36
N ILE A 140 -7.24 12.37 -17.50
CA ILE A 140 -7.62 13.78 -17.74
C ILE A 140 -6.99 14.29 -19.05
N LYS A 141 -5.71 13.99 -19.27
CA LYS A 141 -5.02 14.37 -20.50
C LYS A 141 -5.67 13.73 -21.73
N ARG A 142 -5.96 12.43 -21.66
CA ARG A 142 -6.55 11.71 -22.79
C ARG A 142 -7.96 12.19 -23.11
N ALA A 143 -8.77 12.46 -22.10
CA ALA A 143 -10.12 13.01 -22.21
C ALA A 143 -10.11 14.34 -22.98
N SER A 144 -9.14 15.22 -22.65
CA SER A 144 -8.92 16.48 -23.36
C SER A 144 -8.51 16.30 -24.83
N GLU A 145 -7.67 15.30 -25.15
CA GLU A 145 -7.24 14.99 -26.52
C GLU A 145 -8.39 14.48 -27.40
N VAL A 146 -9.34 13.73 -26.82
CA VAL A 146 -10.49 13.16 -27.55
C VAL A 146 -11.73 14.03 -27.47
N ASN A 147 -11.65 15.21 -26.83
CA ASN A 147 -12.75 16.15 -26.58
C ASN A 147 -13.97 15.50 -25.91
N VAL A 148 -13.71 14.70 -24.88
CA VAL A 148 -14.72 14.13 -23.99
C VAL A 148 -14.42 14.67 -22.59
N TYR A 149 -15.37 15.40 -22.00
CA TYR A 149 -15.22 16.07 -20.69
C TYR A 149 -16.26 15.56 -19.70
#